data_AF-A0A105TSN3-F1
#
_entry.id   AF-A0A105TSN3-F1
#
_cell.length_a   1.000
_cell.length_b   1.000
_cell.length_c   1.000
_cell.angle_alpha   90.00
_cell.angle_beta   90.00
_cell.angle_gamma   90.00
#
_symmetry.space_group_name_H-M   'P 1'
#
loop_
_entity.id
_entity.type
_entity.pdbx_description
1 polymer ?
#
loop_
_entity_poly.entity_id
_entity_poly.type
_entity_poly.pdbx_seq_one_letter_code
_entity_poly.pdbx_strand_id
1 'polypeptide(L)'
;MISFFFVLAIAGFMLKLPVPFRKIDKQLHASFYFIAAAFFNVLFLNTKILKHIIIFIGLAIFGFIIELGQAYSNKFFHKKIHGRFDIHDIKWNITGLVIFTFLWMLIVLKMYFTKKNDFQNKQF
;
A
#
# COMPACT_ATOMS: atom_id res chain seq x y z
N MET A 1 13.99 11.55 9.92
CA MET A 1 13.85 11.42 8.45
C MET A 1 12.57 10.67 8.05
N ILE A 2 12.33 9.44 8.52
CA ILE A 2 11.13 8.65 8.16
C ILE A 2 9.81 9.34 8.54
N SER A 3 9.72 9.92 9.75
CA SER A 3 8.52 10.62 10.20
C SER A 3 8.14 11.83 9.33
N PHE A 4 9.13 12.50 8.73
CA PHE A 4 8.89 13.63 7.83
C PHE A 4 8.20 13.18 6.54
N PHE A 5 8.70 12.11 5.90
CA PHE A 5 8.07 11.53 4.71
C PHE A 5 6.68 10.96 5.00
N PHE A 6 6.48 10.41 6.20
CA PHE A 6 5.18 9.93 6.62
C PHE A 6 4.14 11.06 6.73
N VAL A 7 4.52 12.20 7.34
CA VAL A 7 3.66 13.39 7.39
C VAL A 7 3.36 13.92 5.98
N LEU A 8 4.38 13.97 5.11
CA LEU A 8 4.17 14.37 3.71
C LEU A 8 3.22 13.42 2.96
N ALA A 9 3.31 12.12 3.19
CA ALA A 9 2.39 11.15 2.60
C ALA A 9 0.95 11.43 3.05
N ILE A 10 0.72 11.59 4.36
CA ILE A 10 -0.61 11.93 4.90
C ILE A 10 -1.13 13.24 4.29
N ALA A 11 -0.29 14.29 4.25
CA ALA A 11 -0.66 15.57 3.68
C ALA A 11 -1.02 15.45 2.18
N GLY A 12 -0.25 14.66 1.43
CA GLY A 12 -0.50 14.37 0.02
C GLY A 12 -1.88 13.75 -0.21
N PHE A 13 -2.30 12.80 0.61
CA PHE A 13 -3.66 12.24 0.54
C PHE A 13 -4.74 13.23 0.97
N MET A 14 -4.48 14.09 1.95
CA MET A 14 -5.48 15.06 2.41
C MET A 14 -5.75 16.18 1.41
N LEU A 15 -4.78 16.49 0.54
CA LEU A 15 -4.87 17.55 -0.45
C LEU A 15 -5.60 17.08 -1.72
N LYS A 16 -6.53 17.90 -2.21
CA LYS A 16 -7.21 17.63 -3.47
C LYS A 16 -6.26 17.77 -4.65
N LEU A 17 -6.22 16.75 -5.51
CA LEU A 17 -5.38 16.76 -6.70
C LEU A 17 -5.74 17.89 -7.69
N PRO A 18 -4.71 18.47 -8.36
CA PRO A 18 -4.91 19.38 -9.48
C PRO A 18 -5.76 18.71 -10.57
N VAL A 19 -6.58 19.50 -11.26
CA VAL A 19 -7.52 19.02 -12.30
C VAL A 19 -6.94 17.99 -13.28
N PRO A 20 -5.73 18.15 -13.84
CA PRO A 20 -5.19 17.18 -14.81
C PRO A 20 -4.97 15.78 -14.21
N PHE A 21 -4.66 15.68 -12.91
CA PHE A 21 -4.34 14.41 -12.26
C PHE A 21 -5.56 13.65 -11.74
N ARG A 22 -6.74 14.30 -11.68
CA ARG A 22 -7.97 13.66 -11.18
C ARG A 22 -8.41 12.45 -12.00
N LYS A 23 -8.05 12.39 -13.29
CA LYS A 23 -8.35 11.24 -14.15
C LYS A 23 -7.54 10.00 -13.79
N ILE A 24 -6.37 10.18 -13.16
CA ILE A 24 -5.45 9.11 -12.80
C ILE A 24 -5.34 8.87 -11.28
N ASP A 25 -6.20 9.53 -10.50
CA ASP A 25 -6.20 9.52 -9.04
C ASP A 25 -6.24 8.09 -8.48
N LYS A 26 -7.17 7.29 -9.02
CA LYS A 26 -7.35 5.88 -8.68
C LYS A 26 -6.11 5.03 -8.94
N GLN A 27 -5.44 5.25 -10.07
CA GLN A 27 -4.19 4.57 -10.41
C GLN A 27 -3.05 5.02 -9.50
N LEU A 28 -3.03 6.29 -9.09
CA LEU A 28 -2.04 6.83 -8.16
C LEU A 28 -2.21 6.20 -6.76
N HIS A 29 -3.44 6.07 -6.29
CA HIS A 29 -3.80 5.36 -5.06
C HIS A 29 -3.30 3.90 -5.09
N ALA A 30 -3.63 3.15 -6.13
CA ALA A 30 -3.14 1.78 -6.30
C ALA A 30 -1.61 1.70 -6.36
N SER A 31 -0.97 2.60 -7.11
CA SER A 31 0.49 2.65 -7.24
C SER A 31 1.17 2.98 -5.91
N PHE A 32 0.63 3.93 -5.15
CA PHE A 32 1.14 4.27 -3.82
C PHE A 32 1.10 3.07 -2.88
N TYR A 33 -0.03 2.38 -2.79
CA TYR A 33 -0.18 1.22 -1.91
C TYR A 33 0.65 0.02 -2.35
N PHE A 34 0.81 -0.19 -3.66
CA PHE A 34 1.74 -1.19 -4.21
C PHE A 34 3.18 -0.90 -3.76
N ILE A 35 3.67 0.34 -3.97
CA ILE A 35 5.03 0.74 -3.62
C ILE A 35 5.22 0.71 -2.09
N ALA A 36 4.23 1.15 -1.31
CA ALA A 36 4.28 1.09 0.14
C ALA A 36 4.41 -0.35 0.63
N ALA A 37 3.61 -1.28 0.08
CA ALA A 37 3.70 -2.70 0.43
C ALA A 37 5.06 -3.29 0.06
N ALA A 38 5.61 -2.94 -1.12
CA ALA A 38 6.96 -3.33 -1.52
C ALA A 38 8.02 -2.80 -0.57
N PHE A 39 7.98 -1.49 -0.28
CA PHE A 39 8.90 -0.82 0.61
C PHE A 39 8.91 -1.47 2.00
N PHE A 40 7.75 -1.68 2.62
CA PHE A 40 7.69 -2.30 3.94
C PHE A 40 8.12 -3.77 3.93
N ASN A 41 7.80 -4.55 2.89
CA ASN A 41 8.27 -5.93 2.79
C ASN A 41 9.79 -6.02 2.61
N VAL A 42 10.39 -5.11 1.84
CA VAL A 42 11.86 -5.04 1.69
C VAL A 42 12.51 -4.56 2.98
N LEU A 43 11.99 -3.50 3.60
CA LEU A 43 12.52 -2.92 4.83
C LEU A 43 12.59 -3.94 5.97
N PHE A 44 11.58 -4.82 6.07
CA PHE A 44 11.54 -5.88 7.09
C PHE A 44 12.12 -7.22 6.61
N LEU A 45 12.80 -7.25 5.45
CA LEU A 45 13.40 -8.45 4.82
C LEU A 45 12.42 -9.63 4.83
N ASN A 46 11.20 -9.34 4.41
CA ASN A 46 10.08 -10.18 4.78
C ASN A 46 9.82 -11.29 3.77
N THR A 47 10.21 -12.51 4.13
CA THR A 47 9.83 -13.76 3.46
C THR A 47 8.79 -14.56 4.25
N LYS A 48 8.43 -14.12 5.46
CA LYS A 48 7.47 -14.81 6.33
C LYS A 48 6.05 -14.35 6.02
N ILE A 49 5.16 -15.30 5.74
CA ILE A 49 3.76 -15.02 5.41
C ILE A 49 3.04 -14.19 6.48
N LEU A 50 3.29 -14.45 7.77
CA LEU A 50 2.61 -13.74 8.86
C LEU A 50 2.93 -12.24 8.86
N LYS A 51 4.20 -11.88 8.69
CA LYS A 51 4.61 -10.47 8.59
C LYS A 51 4.04 -9.81 7.33
N HIS A 52 3.90 -10.56 6.23
CA HIS A 52 3.33 -10.03 4.99
C HIS A 52 1.86 -9.68 5.19
N ILE A 53 1.11 -10.57 5.85
CA ILE A 53 -0.29 -10.37 6.23
C ILE A 53 -0.43 -9.15 7.15
N ILE A 54 0.44 -8.99 8.16
CA ILE A 54 0.42 -7.83 9.07
C ILE A 54 0.62 -6.52 8.30
N ILE A 55 1.60 -6.46 7.38
CA ILE A 55 1.85 -5.28 6.54
C ILE A 55 0.63 -4.99 5.66
N PHE A 56 0.06 -6.02 5.02
CA PHE A 56 -1.12 -5.88 4.18
C PHE A 56 -2.31 -5.30 4.95
N ILE A 57 -2.65 -5.89 6.10
CA ILE A 57 -3.77 -5.44 6.94
C ILE A 57 -3.51 -4.03 7.46
N GLY A 58 -2.29 -3.74 7.93
CA GLY A 58 -1.92 -2.42 8.43
C GLY A 58 -2.07 -1.32 7.37
N LEU A 59 -1.64 -1.59 6.14
CA LEU A 59 -1.82 -0.67 5.02
C LEU A 59 -3.30 -0.54 4.62
N ALA A 60 -4.06 -1.64 4.56
CA ALA A 60 -5.49 -1.59 4.25
C ALA A 60 -6.27 -0.73 5.27
N ILE A 61 -5.99 -0.91 6.57
CA ILE A 61 -6.57 -0.09 7.64
C ILE A 61 -6.14 1.37 7.50
N PHE A 62 -4.85 1.62 7.22
CA PHE A 62 -4.35 2.98 7.00
C PHE A 62 -5.11 3.70 5.88
N GLY A 63 -5.37 3.03 4.74
CA GLY A 63 -6.13 3.62 3.64
C GLY A 63 -7.57 3.95 4.01
N PHE A 64 -8.22 3.08 4.78
CA PHE A 64 -9.54 3.37 5.32
C PHE A 64 -9.54 4.57 6.28
N ILE A 65 -8.55 4.66 7.17
CA ILE A 65 -8.41 5.78 8.13
C ILE A 65 -8.18 7.11 7.41
N ILE A 66 -7.38 7.12 6.34
CA ILE A 66 -7.14 8.33 5.56
C ILE A 66 -8.43 8.86 4.94
N GLU A 67 -9.24 7.98 4.35
CA GLU A 67 -10.54 8.34 3.77
C GLU A 67 -11.51 8.90 4.83
N LEU A 68 -11.55 8.26 6.02
CA LEU A 68 -12.27 8.80 7.17
C LEU A 68 -11.75 10.16 7.60
N GLY A 69 -10.43 10.36 7.61
CA GLY A 69 -9.78 11.61 7.96
C GLY A 69 -10.10 12.73 6.97
N GLN A 70 -10.18 12.44 5.67
CA GLN A 70 -10.63 13.39 4.65
C GLN A 70 -12.09 13.79 4.87
N ALA A 71 -12.98 12.83 5.13
CA ALA A 71 -14.38 13.10 5.42
C ALA A 71 -14.56 13.93 6.72
N TYR A 72 -13.79 13.60 7.76
CA TYR A 72 -13.76 14.35 9.02
C TYR A 72 -13.20 15.75 8.83
N SER A 73 -12.12 15.92 8.07
CA SER A 73 -11.51 17.21 7.76
C SER A 73 -12.50 18.15 7.09
N ASN A 74 -13.28 17.64 6.11
CA ASN A 74 -14.35 18.42 5.48
C ASN A 74 -15.41 18.91 6.47
N LYS A 75 -15.76 18.07 7.47
CA LYS A 75 -16.70 18.44 8.53
C LYS A 75 -16.11 19.48 9.48
N PHE A 76 -14.86 19.29 9.88
CA PHE A 76 -14.17 20.15 10.84
C PHE A 76 -13.93 21.56 10.29
N PHE A 77 -13.40 21.66 9.06
CA PHE A 77 -13.07 22.95 8.44
C PHE A 77 -14.25 23.64 7.75
N HIS A 78 -15.45 23.02 7.74
CA HIS A 78 -16.66 23.52 7.06
C HIS A 78 -16.43 23.90 5.59
N LYS A 79 -15.37 23.36 4.98
CA LYS A 79 -14.94 23.58 3.60
C LYS A 79 -14.56 22.23 3.01
N LYS A 80 -14.87 22.03 1.73
CA LYS A 80 -14.47 20.83 0.99
C LYS A 80 -12.98 20.93 0.65
N ILE A 81 -12.13 20.54 1.60
CA ILE A 81 -10.69 20.39 1.40
C ILE A 81 -10.43 19.16 0.52
N HIS A 82 -11.25 18.12 0.68
CA HIS A 82 -11.24 16.92 -0.16
C HIS A 82 -12.66 16.55 -0.67
N GLY A 83 -12.75 15.50 -1.48
CA GLY A 83 -14.01 14.85 -1.87
C GLY A 83 -14.80 14.27 -0.67
N ARG A 84 -16.00 13.73 -0.95
CA ARG A 84 -16.72 12.92 0.06
C ARG A 84 -15.99 11.57 0.19
N PHE A 85 -16.26 10.85 1.29
CA PHE A 85 -15.81 9.47 1.46
C PHE A 85 -16.12 8.65 0.19
N ASP A 86 -15.09 8.15 -0.48
CA ASP A 86 -15.20 7.34 -1.68
C ASP A 86 -14.70 5.91 -1.44
N ILE A 87 -15.62 4.96 -1.45
CA ILE A 87 -15.31 3.54 -1.34
C ILE A 87 -14.44 3.04 -2.51
N HIS A 88 -14.46 3.73 -3.65
CA HIS A 88 -13.62 3.36 -4.79
C HIS A 88 -12.14 3.58 -4.49
N ASP A 89 -11.77 4.61 -3.75
CA ASP A 89 -10.36 4.89 -3.41
C ASP A 89 -9.80 3.80 -2.51
N ILE A 90 -10.61 3.29 -1.58
CA ILE A 90 -10.29 2.09 -0.79
C ILE A 90 -10.09 0.86 -1.69
N LYS A 91 -10.98 0.64 -2.67
CA LYS A 91 -10.85 -0.50 -3.60
C LYS A 91 -9.55 -0.43 -4.42
N TRP A 92 -9.16 0.76 -4.88
CA TRP A 92 -7.91 0.94 -5.62
C TRP A 92 -6.68 0.79 -4.73
N ASN A 93 -6.71 1.28 -3.49
CA ASN A 93 -5.68 1.01 -2.49
C ASN A 93 -5.49 -0.51 -2.29
N ILE A 94 -6.58 -1.25 -2.08
CA ILE A 94 -6.56 -2.71 -1.94
C ILE A 94 -6.06 -3.39 -3.21
N THR A 95 -6.43 -2.89 -4.39
CA THR A 95 -5.96 -3.44 -5.68
C THR A 95 -4.44 -3.34 -5.78
N GLY A 96 -3.84 -2.20 -5.40
CA GLY A 96 -2.39 -2.05 -5.30
C GLY A 96 -1.75 -3.07 -4.38
N LEU A 97 -2.34 -3.29 -3.20
CA LEU A 97 -1.87 -4.29 -2.24
C LEU A 97 -1.95 -5.71 -2.81
N VAL A 98 -3.07 -6.09 -3.44
CA VAL A 98 -3.29 -7.42 -4.02
C VAL A 98 -2.31 -7.69 -5.15
N ILE A 99 -2.09 -6.73 -6.05
CA ILE A 99 -1.11 -6.85 -7.13
C ILE A 99 0.29 -7.08 -6.56
N PHE A 100 0.67 -6.34 -5.51
CA PHE A 100 1.95 -6.55 -4.84
C PHE A 100 2.04 -7.94 -4.20
N THR A 101 1.03 -8.36 -3.45
CA THR A 101 0.97 -9.70 -2.83
C THR A 101 1.13 -10.80 -3.87
N PHE A 102 0.47 -10.68 -5.03
CA PHE A 102 0.61 -11.63 -6.12
C PHE A 102 2.07 -11.73 -6.61
N LEU A 103 2.72 -10.61 -6.89
CA LEU A 103 4.13 -10.59 -7.31
C LEU A 103 5.08 -11.13 -6.23
N TRP A 104 4.86 -10.75 -4.97
CA TRP A 104 5.64 -11.23 -3.84
C TRP A 104 5.53 -12.76 -3.68
N MET A 105 4.32 -13.31 -3.83
CA MET A 105 4.11 -14.77 -3.79
C MET A 105 4.91 -15.51 -4.87
N LEU A 106 4.96 -14.97 -6.09
CA LEU A 106 5.78 -15.55 -7.17
C LEU A 106 7.28 -15.57 -6.82
N ILE A 107 7.78 -14.49 -6.20
CA ILE A 107 9.17 -14.39 -5.76
C ILE A 107 9.47 -15.41 -4.65
N VAL A 108 8.62 -15.46 -3.62
CA VAL A 108 8.77 -16.41 -2.50
C VAL A 108 8.72 -17.85 -2.99
N LEU A 109 7.82 -18.16 -3.91
CA LEU A 109 7.70 -19.49 -4.50
C LEU A 109 8.97 -19.86 -5.28
N LYS A 110 9.50 -18.95 -6.11
CA LYS A 110 10.77 -19.14 -6.82
C LYS A 110 11.92 -19.41 -5.85
N MET A 111 12.04 -18.60 -4.79
CA MET A 111 13.08 -18.78 -3.75
C MET A 111 12.96 -20.14 -3.06
N TYR A 112 11.74 -20.59 -2.77
CA TYR A 112 11.49 -21.89 -2.16
C TYR A 112 11.96 -23.04 -3.06
N PHE A 113 11.64 -23.00 -4.36
CA PHE A 113 12.09 -24.00 -5.32
C PHE A 113 13.61 -24.02 -5.51
N THR A 114 14.27 -22.86 -5.63
CA THR A 114 15.74 -22.80 -5.75
C THR A 114 16.42 -23.39 -4.52
N LYS A 115 15.96 -23.04 -3.31
CA LYS A 115 16.52 -23.57 -2.06
C LYS A 115 16.34 -25.09 -1.95
N LYS A 116 15.20 -25.63 -2.42
CA LYS A 116 14.95 -27.08 -2.45
C LYS A 116 15.94 -27.79 -3.39
N ASN A 117 16.20 -27.23 -4.57
CA ASN A 117 17.13 -27.82 -5.54
C ASN A 117 18.57 -27.82 -5.03
N ASP A 118 19.02 -26.75 -4.39
CA ASP A 118 20.36 -26.68 -3.78
C ASP A 118 20.55 -27.73 -2.68
N PHE A 119 19.50 -28.01 -1.89
CA PHE A 119 19.55 -29.03 -0.85
C PHE A 119 19.68 -30.43 -1.43
N GLN A 120 18.98 -30.74 -2.53
CA GLN A 120 19.09 -32.02 -3.22
C GLN A 120 20.49 -32.21 -3.83
N ASN A 121 21.04 -31.18 -4.48
CA ASN A 121 22.39 -31.25 -5.08
C ASN A 121 23.54 -31.42 -4.06
N LYS A 122 23.35 -31.05 -2.79
CA LYS A 122 24.35 -31.26 -1.73
C LYS A 122 24.31 -32.65 -1.08
N GLN A 123 23.29 -33.45 -1.37
CA GLN A 123 23.15 -34.82 -0.83
C GLN A 123 23.64 -35.91 -1.79
N PHE A 124 24.13 -35.52 -2.97
CA PHE A 124 24.87 -36.35 -3.91
C PHE A 124 26.31 -35.84 -4.01
#